data_AF-A0A7V4MHF4-F1
#
_entry.id   AF-A0A7V4MHF4-F1
#
_cell.length_a   1.000
_cell.length_b   1.000
_cell.length_c   1.000
_cell.angle_alpha   90.00
_cell.angle_beta   90.00
_cell.angle_gamma   90.00
#
_symmetry.space_group_name_H-M   'P 1'
#
loop_
_entity.id
_entity.type
_entity.pdbx_description
1 polymer ?
#
loop_
_entity_poly.entity_id
_entity_poly.type
_entity_poly.pdbx_seq_one_letter_code
_entity_poly.pdbx_strand_id
1 'polypeptide(L)'
;MKKLIGWCWVFWLLPLSALAQNYQILSQDLDGNRHGVTVIRVWGSHRDMGYAMGAAFADDIIEGLRQVKEKAGAGYAQLRSGMGITSWPVPGIADELFGMVEGIQFVRADAKLDVTDLKILNTFSDWGYACRSHSCWGRYVQAPVKTLSTRRLDFGTPFPAVLHHVLCAWEPSDGSPRFANLAWPGYVAVITGVNEYGTLVSLHDYNSDLALQNGVVPRSIATRLALTGFSNVSLPDQLAWAEQQLSQIAVATGTFINFYAPEGYAGVFTCPPGKACGAARRPQPDYLFGEAIMTTNSQTDGHSVAGGGTFMDTYYQQGGPKDLQSHYDLMGHNGLHLLSLAYRGRGDMTIWFEGRSDSGVTPKVAVEWSELFPAPSQDGGSDAGADAGMDAGNDGGTDTGADAASDGGADPGLDAGTDAGADAGADSGAGDSFEPPADGGCGCGTGPGWFGLWLLPAVLWRWLCCRKG
;
A
#
# COMPACT_ATOMS: atom_id res chain seq x y z
N MET A 1 -4.29 69.60 40.10
CA MET A 1 -4.80 68.91 38.90
C MET A 1 -3.67 68.73 37.89
N LYS A 2 -3.04 67.55 37.86
CA LYS A 2 -2.22 67.05 36.74
C LYS A 2 -2.50 65.54 36.68
N LYS A 3 -3.30 65.10 35.72
CA LYS A 3 -3.59 63.68 35.47
C LYS A 3 -2.52 63.13 34.53
N LEU A 4 -1.85 62.07 34.95
CA LEU A 4 -1.04 61.21 34.09
C LEU A 4 -1.97 60.44 33.15
N ILE A 5 -1.65 60.44 31.86
CA ILE A 5 -2.28 59.61 30.83
C ILE A 5 -1.42 58.35 30.73
N GLY A 6 -1.94 57.21 31.20
CA GLY A 6 -1.34 55.90 30.99
C GLY A 6 -1.77 55.34 29.64
N TRP A 7 -0.80 54.98 28.81
CA TRP A 7 -1.01 54.22 27.59
C TRP A 7 -1.33 52.77 27.94
N CYS A 8 -2.52 52.31 27.57
CA CYS A 8 -2.90 50.90 27.64
C CYS A 8 -2.54 50.26 26.29
N TRP A 9 -1.50 49.44 26.26
CA TRP A 9 -1.20 48.58 25.12
C TRP A 9 -2.24 47.46 25.10
N VAL A 10 -3.25 47.58 24.23
CA VAL A 10 -4.09 46.45 23.86
C VAL A 10 -3.24 45.55 22.97
N PHE A 11 -2.68 44.50 23.55
CA PHE A 11 -2.21 43.36 22.77
C PHE A 11 -3.43 42.77 22.07
N TRP A 12 -3.56 43.04 20.77
CA TRP A 12 -4.31 42.16 19.89
C TRP A 12 -3.61 40.81 19.93
N LEU A 13 -4.13 39.89 20.74
CA LEU A 13 -3.95 38.48 20.49
C LEU A 13 -4.53 38.24 19.09
N LEU A 14 -3.65 38.23 18.09
CA LEU A 14 -3.94 37.55 16.83
C LEU A 14 -4.49 36.17 17.22
N PRO A 15 -5.65 35.75 16.68
CA PRO A 15 -6.08 34.37 16.87
C PRO A 15 -4.90 33.51 16.44
N LEU A 16 -4.55 32.50 17.26
CA LEU A 16 -3.66 31.42 16.82
C LEU A 16 -4.11 31.10 15.39
N SER A 17 -3.22 31.37 14.44
CA SER A 17 -3.46 31.11 13.03
C SER A 17 -4.14 29.77 12.93
N ALA A 18 -5.25 29.70 12.19
CA ALA A 18 -5.74 28.46 11.63
C ALA A 18 -4.56 27.82 10.89
N LEU A 19 -3.76 27.02 11.59
CA LEU A 19 -2.85 26.07 10.98
C LEU A 19 -3.80 25.26 10.14
N ALA A 20 -3.73 25.43 8.81
CA ALA A 20 -4.56 24.67 7.90
C ALA A 20 -4.35 23.21 8.29
N GLN A 21 -5.39 22.59 8.87
CA GLN A 21 -5.30 21.19 9.23
C GLN A 21 -5.16 20.47 7.90
N ASN A 22 -3.98 19.91 7.66
CA ASN A 22 -3.61 19.18 6.44
C ASN A 22 -4.36 17.83 6.32
N TYR A 23 -5.58 17.76 6.86
CA TYR A 23 -6.48 16.63 6.75
C TYR A 23 -7.95 17.04 6.68
N GLN A 24 -8.77 16.13 6.17
CA GLN A 24 -10.22 16.21 6.18
C GLN A 24 -10.80 14.81 6.41
N ILE A 25 -11.63 14.64 7.43
CA ILE A 25 -12.45 13.44 7.60
C ILE A 25 -13.62 13.54 6.62
N LEU A 26 -13.66 12.65 5.64
CA LEU A 26 -14.68 12.63 4.57
C LEU A 26 -15.94 11.88 5.04
N SER A 27 -15.76 10.79 5.77
CA SER A 27 -16.85 10.10 6.47
C SER A 27 -16.33 9.39 7.71
N GLN A 28 -17.21 9.20 8.69
CA GLN A 28 -16.89 8.48 9.91
C GLN A 28 -18.17 7.87 10.50
N ASP A 29 -18.09 6.58 10.85
CA ASP A 29 -19.12 5.85 11.56
C ASP A 29 -18.44 4.93 12.58
N LEU A 30 -18.49 5.32 13.85
CA LEU A 30 -17.80 4.67 14.96
C LEU A 30 -18.78 4.43 16.10
N ASP A 31 -18.66 3.26 16.73
CA ASP A 31 -19.40 2.94 17.95
C ASP A 31 -18.75 3.58 19.21
N GLY A 32 -19.32 3.29 20.38
CA GLY A 32 -18.81 3.81 21.66
C GLY A 32 -17.40 3.33 22.05
N ASN A 33 -16.91 2.25 21.45
CA ASN A 33 -15.55 1.73 21.61
C ASN A 33 -14.60 2.23 20.51
N ARG A 34 -15.10 3.10 19.61
CA ARG A 34 -14.41 3.56 18.41
C ARG A 34 -14.10 2.45 17.41
N HIS A 35 -14.88 1.37 17.42
CA HIS A 35 -14.86 0.38 16.33
C HIS A 35 -15.76 0.87 15.18
N GLY A 36 -15.36 0.64 13.94
CA GLY A 36 -16.10 1.10 12.76
C GLY A 36 -15.19 1.59 11.65
N VAL A 37 -15.65 2.58 10.88
CA VAL A 37 -14.94 3.09 9.70
C VAL A 37 -14.67 4.60 9.78
N THR A 38 -13.50 5.01 9.30
CA THR A 38 -13.20 6.40 8.94
C THR A 38 -12.61 6.45 7.53
N VAL A 39 -13.10 7.38 6.70
CA VAL A 39 -12.43 7.80 5.47
C VAL A 39 -11.84 9.18 5.70
N ILE A 40 -10.54 9.33 5.48
CA ILE A 40 -9.80 10.57 5.72
C ILE A 40 -8.85 10.86 4.56
N ARG A 41 -8.70 12.13 4.21
CA ARG A 41 -7.66 12.64 3.30
C ARG A 41 -6.63 13.40 4.11
N VAL A 42 -5.34 13.23 3.80
CA VAL A 42 -4.21 14.03 4.31
C VAL A 42 -3.37 14.54 3.13
N TRP A 43 -2.87 15.77 3.20
CA TRP A 43 -2.13 16.38 2.09
C TRP A 43 -0.98 17.28 2.56
N GLY A 44 -0.02 17.57 1.67
CA GLY A 44 1.10 18.48 1.94
C GLY A 44 2.45 17.77 1.96
N SER A 45 3.42 18.30 2.70
CA SER A 45 4.68 17.59 2.88
C SER A 45 4.45 16.30 3.67
N HIS A 46 5.39 15.35 3.58
CA HIS A 46 5.33 14.12 4.36
C HIS A 46 5.19 14.38 5.86
N ARG A 47 5.85 15.42 6.38
CA ARG A 47 5.72 15.84 7.78
C ARG A 47 4.34 16.41 8.09
N ASP A 48 3.77 17.22 7.21
CA ASP A 48 2.41 17.77 7.37
C ASP A 48 1.37 16.64 7.41
N MET A 49 1.47 15.68 6.49
CA MET A 49 0.57 14.51 6.46
C MET A 49 0.73 13.65 7.73
N GLY A 50 1.97 13.46 8.18
CA GLY A 50 2.27 12.82 9.45
C GLY A 50 1.58 13.51 10.63
N TYR A 51 1.79 14.82 10.76
CA TYR A 51 1.17 15.65 11.79
C TYR A 51 -0.34 15.57 11.74
N ALA A 52 -0.92 15.66 10.55
CA ALA A 52 -2.35 15.58 10.32
C ALA A 52 -2.93 14.24 10.81
N MET A 53 -2.28 13.12 10.49
CA MET A 53 -2.65 11.80 11.01
C MET A 53 -2.52 11.71 12.53
N GLY A 54 -1.43 12.23 13.09
CA GLY A 54 -1.20 12.24 14.53
C GLY A 54 -2.25 13.05 15.29
N ALA A 55 -2.63 14.20 14.76
CA ALA A 55 -3.63 15.08 15.37
C ALA A 55 -5.05 14.52 15.21
N ALA A 56 -5.40 13.98 14.04
CA ALA A 56 -6.74 13.44 13.77
C ALA A 56 -7.08 12.21 14.63
N PHE A 57 -6.06 11.43 15.01
CA PHE A 57 -6.24 10.15 15.69
C PHE A 57 -5.42 10.01 16.98
N ALA A 58 -5.09 11.12 17.66
CA ALA A 58 -4.18 11.10 18.81
C ALA A 58 -4.58 10.06 19.88
N ASP A 59 -5.85 10.07 20.29
CA ASP A 59 -6.35 9.15 21.31
C ASP A 59 -6.37 7.69 20.84
N ASP A 60 -6.77 7.45 19.59
CA ASP A 60 -6.78 6.10 18.99
C ASP A 60 -5.38 5.50 18.88
N ILE A 61 -4.39 6.32 18.49
CA ILE A 61 -3.00 5.88 18.34
C ILE A 61 -2.39 5.58 19.72
N ILE A 62 -2.65 6.43 20.72
CA ILE A 62 -2.19 6.21 22.09
C ILE A 62 -2.78 4.91 22.65
N GLU A 63 -4.07 4.68 22.41
CA GLU A 63 -4.77 3.48 22.86
C GLU A 63 -4.27 2.22 22.14
N GLY A 64 -4.11 2.25 20.82
CA GLY A 64 -3.51 1.17 20.05
C GLY A 64 -2.09 0.84 20.54
N LEU A 65 -1.27 1.86 20.80
CA LEU A 65 0.07 1.68 21.34
C LEU A 65 0.06 1.08 22.75
N ARG A 66 -0.88 1.48 23.61
CA ARG A 66 -1.09 0.89 24.94
C ARG A 66 -1.37 -0.62 24.82
N GLN A 67 -2.30 -1.00 23.94
CA GLN A 67 -2.65 -2.39 23.70
C GLN A 67 -1.47 -3.21 23.15
N VAL A 68 -0.67 -2.62 22.26
CA VAL A 68 0.56 -3.26 21.75
C VAL A 68 1.60 -3.43 22.87
N LYS A 69 1.81 -2.43 23.71
CA LYS A 69 2.70 -2.50 24.88
C LYS A 69 2.25 -3.58 25.85
N GLU A 70 0.95 -3.69 26.12
CA GLU A 70 0.38 -4.73 26.98
C GLU A 70 0.56 -6.13 26.39
N LYS A 71 0.33 -6.29 25.09
CA LYS A 71 0.55 -7.56 24.40
C LYS A 71 2.02 -7.99 24.43
N ALA A 72 2.95 -7.04 24.27
CA ALA A 72 4.39 -7.30 24.32
C ALA A 72 4.90 -7.57 25.75
N GLY A 73 4.24 -7.00 26.76
CA GLY A 73 4.60 -7.12 28.16
C GLY A 73 6.08 -6.76 28.41
N ALA A 74 6.78 -7.61 29.15
CA ALA A 74 8.20 -7.43 29.43
C ALA A 74 9.11 -7.47 28.18
N GLY A 75 8.60 -7.97 27.04
CA GLY A 75 9.31 -8.04 25.76
C GLY A 75 9.38 -6.73 24.99
N TYR A 76 8.69 -5.67 25.44
CA TYR A 76 8.60 -4.42 24.69
C TYR A 76 9.96 -3.71 24.51
N ALA A 77 10.85 -3.79 25.51
CA ALA A 77 12.19 -3.22 25.41
C ALA A 77 13.02 -3.88 24.29
N GLN A 78 12.86 -5.19 24.10
CA GLN A 78 13.50 -5.98 23.07
C GLN A 78 12.95 -5.64 21.69
N LEU A 79 11.63 -5.45 21.57
CA LEU A 79 11.00 -4.96 20.34
C LEU A 79 11.54 -3.60 19.94
N ARG A 80 11.71 -2.68 20.90
CA ARG A 80 12.32 -1.36 20.64
C ARG A 80 13.76 -1.49 20.14
N SER A 81 14.58 -2.29 20.81
CA SER A 81 15.96 -2.54 20.38
C SER A 81 16.04 -3.16 18.98
N GLY A 82 15.16 -4.13 18.69
CA GLY A 82 15.08 -4.76 17.38
C GLY A 82 14.59 -3.82 16.29
N MET A 83 13.62 -2.96 16.60
CA MET A 83 13.13 -1.96 15.66
C MET A 83 14.21 -0.92 15.30
N GLY A 84 15.07 -0.58 16.26
CA GLY A 84 16.17 0.37 16.08
C GLY A 84 17.21 -0.03 15.04
N ILE A 85 17.28 -1.31 14.66
CA ILE A 85 18.21 -1.81 13.63
C ILE A 85 17.56 -2.06 12.27
N THR A 86 16.28 -1.74 12.11
CA THR A 86 15.54 -1.90 10.84
C THR A 86 15.72 -0.71 9.92
N SER A 87 15.69 -0.95 8.61
CA SER A 87 15.71 0.09 7.57
C SER A 87 14.29 0.41 7.08
N TRP A 88 14.04 1.69 6.82
CA TRP A 88 12.76 2.22 6.37
C TRP A 88 12.98 3.06 5.11
N PRO A 89 13.26 2.43 3.95
CA PRO A 89 13.78 3.11 2.75
C PRO A 89 12.71 3.85 1.93
N VAL A 90 11.48 3.96 2.43
CA VAL A 90 10.39 4.66 1.73
C VAL A 90 10.67 6.16 1.79
N PRO A 91 10.73 6.89 0.65
CA PRO A 91 10.89 8.34 0.65
C PRO A 91 9.83 9.01 1.54
N GLY A 92 10.25 9.94 2.40
CA GLY A 92 9.36 10.72 3.27
C GLY A 92 8.81 10.01 4.51
N ILE A 93 8.90 8.68 4.64
CA ILE A 93 8.26 7.95 5.76
C ILE A 93 8.81 8.35 7.14
N ALA A 94 10.07 8.75 7.22
CA ALA A 94 10.66 9.25 8.46
C ALA A 94 9.97 10.55 8.89
N ASP A 95 9.74 11.46 7.95
CA ASP A 95 9.04 12.72 8.19
C ASP A 95 7.56 12.49 8.54
N GLU A 96 6.89 11.52 7.90
CA GLU A 96 5.52 11.10 8.27
C GLU A 96 5.47 10.64 9.73
N LEU A 97 6.44 9.83 10.19
CA LEU A 97 6.50 9.37 11.57
C LEU A 97 6.84 10.48 12.57
N PHE A 98 7.77 11.38 12.23
CA PHE A 98 8.11 12.54 13.08
C PHE A 98 6.91 13.48 13.21
N GLY A 99 6.29 13.85 12.08
CA GLY A 99 5.07 14.64 12.06
C GLY A 99 3.99 13.99 12.91
N MET A 100 3.81 12.67 12.82
CA MET A 100 2.80 11.96 13.61
C MET A 100 3.04 12.07 15.12
N VAL A 101 4.29 11.95 15.59
CA VAL A 101 4.60 12.21 17.01
C VAL A 101 4.22 13.65 17.39
N GLU A 102 4.54 14.63 16.55
CA GLU A 102 4.21 16.04 16.78
C GLU A 102 2.70 16.29 16.84
N GLY A 103 1.93 15.70 15.93
CA GLY A 103 0.47 15.79 15.90
C GLY A 103 -0.17 15.16 17.13
N ILE A 104 0.30 13.98 17.55
CA ILE A 104 -0.18 13.31 18.76
C ILE A 104 0.11 14.18 19.99
N GLN A 105 1.35 14.66 20.14
CA GLN A 105 1.76 15.47 21.29
C GLN A 105 1.14 16.87 21.32
N PHE A 106 0.75 17.40 20.17
CA PHE A 106 -0.02 18.64 20.09
C PHE A 106 -1.41 18.47 20.71
N VAL A 107 -2.12 17.37 20.39
CA VAL A 107 -3.45 17.09 20.96
C VAL A 107 -3.35 16.58 22.40
N ARG A 108 -2.35 15.76 22.69
CA ARG A 108 -2.09 15.10 23.97
C ARG A 108 -0.68 15.42 24.46
N ALA A 109 -0.50 16.57 25.07
CA ALA A 109 0.80 17.04 25.58
C ALA A 109 1.41 16.10 26.65
N ASP A 110 0.60 15.25 27.28
CA ASP A 110 1.00 14.23 28.24
C ASP A 110 1.50 12.92 27.58
N ALA A 111 1.33 12.77 26.26
CA ALA A 111 1.64 11.55 25.54
C ALA A 111 3.15 11.27 25.51
N LYS A 112 3.54 10.11 26.05
CA LYS A 112 4.94 9.64 26.12
C LYS A 112 5.17 8.55 25.09
N LEU A 113 5.52 8.97 23.88
CA LEU A 113 5.92 8.10 22.78
C LEU A 113 6.97 8.79 21.89
N ASP A 114 7.61 8.00 21.04
CA ASP A 114 8.56 8.46 20.04
C ASP A 114 8.36 7.70 18.72
N VAL A 115 9.18 8.02 17.71
CA VAL A 115 9.14 7.36 16.41
C VAL A 115 9.33 5.84 16.52
N THR A 116 10.10 5.34 17.48
CA THR A 116 10.31 3.88 17.63
C THR A 116 9.02 3.19 18.10
N ASP A 117 8.26 3.83 19.00
CA ASP A 117 6.94 3.34 19.38
C ASP A 117 5.98 3.27 18.18
N LEU A 118 5.96 4.31 17.32
CA LEU A 118 5.13 4.31 16.12
C LEU A 118 5.58 3.26 15.09
N LYS A 119 6.89 3.04 14.92
CA LYS A 119 7.42 1.98 14.08
C LYS A 119 6.93 0.60 14.54
N ILE A 120 6.94 0.33 15.84
CA ILE A 120 6.43 -0.93 16.40
C ILE A 120 4.95 -1.11 16.07
N LEU A 121 4.12 -0.09 16.31
CA LEU A 121 2.70 -0.11 15.95
C LEU A 121 2.49 -0.42 14.45
N ASN A 122 3.33 0.17 13.59
CA ASN A 122 3.27 0.01 12.14
C ASN A 122 3.77 -1.34 11.61
N THR A 123 4.62 -2.04 12.36
CA THR A 123 5.09 -3.39 11.99
C THR A 123 4.22 -4.51 12.55
N PHE A 124 3.04 -4.20 13.06
CA PHE A 124 2.18 -5.25 13.61
C PHE A 124 1.71 -6.23 12.51
N SER A 125 1.59 -5.77 11.27
CA SER A 125 1.37 -6.66 10.12
C SER A 125 2.63 -7.43 9.70
N ASP A 126 3.67 -7.44 10.49
CA ASP A 126 4.76 -8.39 10.32
C ASP A 126 4.47 -9.67 11.14
N TRP A 127 3.42 -9.64 12.00
CA TRP A 127 3.18 -10.63 13.04
C TRP A 127 1.99 -11.54 12.67
N GLY A 128 2.15 -12.36 11.62
CA GLY A 128 1.35 -13.54 11.25
C GLY A 128 -0.16 -13.35 10.94
N TYR A 129 -0.60 -13.71 9.73
CA TYR A 129 -2.01 -13.71 9.29
C TYR A 129 -2.23 -14.63 8.09
N ALA A 130 -3.48 -14.80 7.64
CA ALA A 130 -3.78 -15.41 6.34
C ALA A 130 -4.35 -14.36 5.38
N CYS A 131 -4.30 -14.58 4.07
CA CYS A 131 -4.73 -13.60 3.06
C CYS A 131 -5.16 -14.27 1.76
N ARG A 132 -6.04 -13.59 1.01
CA ARG A 132 -6.44 -13.97 -0.34
C ARG A 132 -6.56 -12.72 -1.20
N SER A 133 -6.09 -12.77 -2.43
CA SER A 133 -6.23 -11.69 -3.41
C SER A 133 -6.41 -12.23 -4.82
N HIS A 134 -7.12 -11.48 -5.65
CA HIS A 134 -7.18 -11.71 -7.08
C HIS A 134 -7.35 -10.41 -7.86
N SER A 135 -6.92 -10.42 -9.11
CA SER A 135 -7.09 -9.33 -10.06
C SER A 135 -7.34 -9.89 -11.46
N CYS A 136 -8.10 -9.17 -12.28
CA CYS A 136 -8.35 -9.53 -13.67
C CYS A 136 -8.51 -8.31 -14.59
N TRP A 137 -8.28 -8.52 -15.88
CA TRP A 137 -8.38 -7.54 -16.97
C TRP A 137 -8.76 -8.27 -18.27
N GLY A 138 -8.71 -7.56 -19.40
CA GLY A 138 -8.99 -8.14 -20.72
C GLY A 138 -10.41 -8.69 -20.81
N ARG A 139 -10.55 -9.98 -21.14
CA ARG A 139 -11.84 -10.67 -21.33
C ARG A 139 -12.69 -10.75 -20.08
N TYR A 140 -12.10 -10.60 -18.90
CA TYR A 140 -12.80 -10.68 -17.63
C TYR A 140 -13.40 -9.35 -17.19
N VAL A 141 -13.27 -8.27 -17.96
CA VAL A 141 -13.87 -6.97 -17.64
C VAL A 141 -14.64 -6.41 -18.83
N GLN A 142 -15.55 -5.48 -18.56
CA GLN A 142 -16.26 -4.72 -19.58
C GLN A 142 -16.00 -3.23 -19.42
N ALA A 143 -15.91 -2.52 -20.54
CA ALA A 143 -15.82 -1.07 -20.56
C ALA A 143 -16.97 -0.43 -19.74
N PRO A 144 -16.70 0.64 -18.98
CA PRO A 144 -15.44 1.39 -18.92
C PRO A 144 -14.38 0.79 -17.99
N VAL A 145 -14.67 -0.30 -17.26
CA VAL A 145 -13.72 -0.93 -16.34
C VAL A 145 -12.64 -1.67 -17.12
N LYS A 146 -11.39 -1.42 -16.75
CA LYS A 146 -10.19 -2.01 -17.36
C LYS A 146 -9.52 -3.06 -16.47
N THR A 147 -9.70 -2.95 -15.16
CA THR A 147 -9.17 -3.93 -14.20
C THR A 147 -10.06 -3.98 -12.96
N LEU A 148 -10.30 -5.19 -12.46
CA LEU A 148 -10.88 -5.43 -11.15
C LEU A 148 -9.82 -6.05 -10.25
N SER A 149 -9.70 -5.56 -9.02
CA SER A 149 -8.74 -6.09 -8.04
C SER A 149 -9.39 -6.16 -6.67
N THR A 150 -9.24 -7.29 -6.00
CA THR A 150 -9.80 -7.51 -4.67
C THR A 150 -8.79 -8.18 -3.75
N ARG A 151 -8.76 -7.71 -2.51
CA ARG A 151 -7.94 -8.23 -1.41
C ARG A 151 -8.80 -8.42 -0.17
N ARG A 152 -8.75 -9.63 0.40
CA ARG A 152 -9.25 -9.91 1.75
C ARG A 152 -8.09 -10.20 2.69
N LEU A 153 -7.96 -9.40 3.73
CA LEU A 153 -6.98 -9.60 4.79
C LEU A 153 -7.59 -10.52 5.85
N ASP A 154 -7.20 -11.80 5.87
CA ASP A 154 -7.63 -12.78 6.89
C ASP A 154 -6.74 -12.69 8.13
N PHE A 155 -6.73 -11.50 8.72
CA PHE A 155 -6.10 -11.27 10.01
C PHE A 155 -7.12 -11.53 11.13
N GLY A 156 -6.66 -12.05 12.26
CA GLY A 156 -7.44 -12.04 13.49
C GLY A 156 -7.70 -10.60 13.96
N THR A 157 -8.15 -10.45 15.20
CA THR A 157 -8.22 -9.15 15.86
C THR A 157 -7.10 -9.11 16.89
N PRO A 158 -5.86 -8.79 16.49
CA PRO A 158 -4.71 -8.93 17.38
C PRO A 158 -4.75 -8.03 18.62
N PHE A 159 -5.43 -6.89 18.49
CA PHE A 159 -5.77 -5.93 19.54
C PHE A 159 -7.00 -5.12 19.08
N PRO A 160 -7.87 -4.66 20.00
CA PRO A 160 -9.12 -3.97 19.65
C PRO A 160 -8.99 -2.77 18.70
N ALA A 161 -7.92 -1.98 18.79
CA ALA A 161 -7.78 -0.78 17.96
C ALA A 161 -7.69 -1.07 16.45
N VAL A 162 -7.45 -2.32 16.00
CA VAL A 162 -7.56 -2.67 14.57
C VAL A 162 -9.00 -2.73 14.04
N LEU A 163 -10.01 -2.69 14.93
CA LEU A 163 -11.43 -2.62 14.56
C LEU A 163 -11.86 -1.18 14.23
N HIS A 164 -10.98 -0.20 14.41
CA HIS A 164 -11.12 1.10 13.77
C HIS A 164 -10.48 1.03 12.38
N HIS A 165 -11.31 0.82 11.36
CA HIS A 165 -10.87 0.70 9.98
C HIS A 165 -10.72 2.08 9.34
N VAL A 166 -9.51 2.41 8.90
CA VAL A 166 -9.22 3.72 8.32
C VAL A 166 -8.80 3.53 6.87
N LEU A 167 -9.59 4.10 5.95
CA LEU A 167 -9.15 4.35 4.58
C LEU A 167 -8.54 5.77 4.54
N CYS A 168 -7.21 5.83 4.57
CA CYS A 168 -6.49 7.11 4.50
C CYS A 168 -5.98 7.38 3.09
N ALA A 169 -6.43 8.48 2.48
CA ALA A 169 -5.98 9.01 1.21
C ALA A 169 -4.84 10.01 1.43
N TRP A 170 -3.65 9.68 0.95
CA TRP A 170 -2.42 10.45 1.12
C TRP A 170 -2.07 11.20 -0.17
N GLU A 171 -1.93 12.52 -0.06
CA GLU A 171 -1.65 13.43 -1.16
C GLU A 171 -0.36 14.21 -0.92
N PRO A 172 0.80 13.58 -1.18
CA PRO A 172 2.10 14.23 -1.04
C PRO A 172 2.25 15.39 -2.05
N SER A 173 2.83 16.49 -1.60
CA SER A 173 3.05 17.70 -2.42
C SER A 173 4.34 17.68 -3.26
N ASP A 174 5.11 16.59 -3.22
CA ASP A 174 6.43 16.47 -3.87
C ASP A 174 6.39 15.72 -5.22
N GLY A 175 5.18 15.34 -5.68
CA GLY A 175 4.98 14.56 -6.90
C GLY A 175 5.13 13.06 -6.73
N SER A 176 5.35 12.56 -5.51
CA SER A 176 5.20 11.15 -5.19
C SER A 176 3.75 10.67 -5.46
N PRO A 177 3.53 9.36 -5.71
CA PRO A 177 2.20 8.86 -6.03
C PRO A 177 1.20 9.14 -4.90
N ARG A 178 0.02 9.66 -5.28
CA ARG A 178 -1.14 9.66 -4.39
C ARG A 178 -1.61 8.23 -4.15
N PHE A 179 -1.98 7.89 -2.93
CA PHE A 179 -2.42 6.53 -2.60
C PHE A 179 -3.44 6.50 -1.46
N ALA A 180 -4.32 5.52 -1.48
CA ALA A 180 -5.22 5.17 -0.41
C ALA A 180 -4.71 3.93 0.33
N ASN A 181 -4.67 3.97 1.66
CA ASN A 181 -4.23 2.88 2.52
C ASN A 181 -5.38 2.44 3.44
N LEU A 182 -5.79 1.18 3.36
CA LEU A 182 -6.81 0.62 4.24
C LEU A 182 -6.12 -0.12 5.40
N ALA A 183 -6.15 0.51 6.57
CA ALA A 183 -5.49 0.05 7.77
C ALA A 183 -6.27 0.48 9.02
N TRP A 184 -5.56 0.93 10.05
CA TRP A 184 -6.09 1.43 11.32
C TRP A 184 -5.37 2.75 11.69
N PRO A 185 -5.80 3.45 12.76
CA PRO A 185 -5.22 4.74 13.13
C PRO A 185 -3.69 4.72 13.30
N GLY A 186 -3.02 5.73 12.74
CA GLY A 186 -1.56 5.90 12.82
C GLY A 186 -0.74 4.98 11.90
N TYR A 187 -1.39 4.29 10.96
CA TYR A 187 -0.72 3.33 10.08
C TYR A 187 -0.19 3.97 8.78
N VAL A 188 1.13 4.13 8.69
CA VAL A 188 1.89 4.62 7.52
C VAL A 188 2.47 3.49 6.65
N ALA A 189 2.67 2.30 7.24
CA ALA A 189 3.05 1.11 6.47
C ALA A 189 1.88 0.63 5.59
N VAL A 190 2.10 -0.34 4.71
CA VAL A 190 1.03 -0.86 3.83
C VAL A 190 0.84 -2.35 3.99
N ILE A 191 -0.41 -2.72 4.21
CA ILE A 191 -0.90 -4.11 4.14
C ILE A 191 -1.81 -4.27 2.93
N THR A 192 -2.66 -3.27 2.69
CA THR A 192 -3.59 -3.16 1.56
C THR A 192 -3.64 -1.69 1.14
N GLY A 193 -2.99 -1.36 0.02
CA GLY A 193 -2.95 0.01 -0.50
C GLY A 193 -3.18 0.06 -1.99
N VAL A 194 -3.71 1.17 -2.47
CA VAL A 194 -4.02 1.43 -3.89
C VAL A 194 -3.46 2.80 -4.25
N ASN A 195 -2.66 2.90 -5.32
CA ASN A 195 -2.15 4.19 -5.79
C ASN A 195 -2.97 4.73 -6.97
N GLU A 196 -2.67 5.98 -7.38
CA GLU A 196 -3.41 6.66 -8.45
C GLU A 196 -3.37 5.95 -9.82
N TYR A 197 -2.48 5.00 -10.02
CA TYR A 197 -2.40 4.18 -11.24
C TYR A 197 -3.35 2.98 -11.20
N GLY A 198 -4.11 2.78 -10.11
CA GLY A 198 -4.95 1.61 -9.89
C GLY A 198 -4.20 0.39 -9.38
N THR A 199 -2.91 0.52 -9.08
CA THR A 199 -2.07 -0.57 -8.58
C THR A 199 -2.45 -0.89 -7.14
N LEU A 200 -3.05 -2.08 -6.93
CA LEU A 200 -3.27 -2.62 -5.59
C LEU A 200 -2.02 -3.38 -5.15
N VAL A 201 -1.35 -2.87 -4.11
CA VAL A 201 -0.23 -3.55 -3.49
C VAL A 201 -0.67 -4.09 -2.14
N SER A 202 -0.42 -5.39 -1.91
CA SER A 202 -0.89 -6.02 -0.69
C SER A 202 0.03 -7.13 -0.18
N LEU A 203 0.09 -7.25 1.14
CA LEU A 203 1.06 -8.08 1.84
C LEU A 203 0.44 -9.43 2.27
N HIS A 204 1.04 -10.55 1.89
CA HIS A 204 0.55 -11.91 2.19
C HIS A 204 1.56 -12.67 3.05
N ASP A 205 1.06 -13.43 4.03
CA ASP A 205 1.91 -14.24 4.89
C ASP A 205 2.46 -15.45 4.11
N TYR A 206 3.76 -15.68 4.25
CA TYR A 206 4.47 -16.80 3.63
C TYR A 206 5.77 -17.03 4.40
N ASN A 207 6.00 -18.24 4.88
CA ASN A 207 7.21 -18.61 5.64
C ASN A 207 7.60 -17.54 6.69
N SER A 208 6.71 -17.32 7.65
CA SER A 208 6.66 -16.16 8.54
C SER A 208 7.74 -16.15 9.64
N ASP A 209 8.84 -16.84 9.41
CA ASP A 209 10.03 -16.79 10.26
C ASP A 209 10.59 -15.37 10.26
N LEU A 210 11.03 -14.92 11.43
CA LEU A 210 11.70 -13.63 11.60
C LEU A 210 13.22 -13.82 11.48
N ALA A 211 13.83 -13.08 10.57
CA ALA A 211 15.28 -12.97 10.40
C ALA A 211 15.72 -11.52 10.64
N LEU A 212 15.82 -11.17 11.92
CA LEU A 212 16.22 -9.84 12.34
C LEU A 212 17.75 -9.69 12.30
N GLN A 213 18.23 -8.83 11.43
CA GLN A 213 19.65 -8.45 11.28
C GLN A 213 19.75 -6.97 10.91
N ASN A 214 20.94 -6.37 11.05
CA ASN A 214 21.09 -4.93 10.81
C ASN A 214 20.69 -4.55 9.37
N GLY A 215 19.82 -3.55 9.23
CA GLY A 215 19.39 -3.01 7.94
C GLY A 215 18.26 -3.74 7.24
N VAL A 216 17.67 -4.79 7.83
CA VAL A 216 16.48 -5.43 7.23
C VAL A 216 15.28 -4.49 7.20
N VAL A 217 14.46 -4.66 6.18
CA VAL A 217 13.24 -3.88 5.96
C VAL A 217 12.03 -4.69 6.45
N PRO A 218 11.17 -4.16 7.33
CA PRO A 218 9.91 -4.83 7.66
C PRO A 218 9.08 -5.06 6.39
N ARG A 219 8.39 -6.19 6.28
CA ARG A 219 7.71 -6.58 5.03
C ARG A 219 6.57 -5.61 4.65
N SER A 220 5.93 -5.02 5.64
CA SER A 220 4.93 -3.95 5.50
C SER A 220 5.51 -2.65 4.93
N ILE A 221 6.79 -2.39 5.19
CA ILE A 221 7.54 -1.25 4.64
C ILE A 221 8.04 -1.55 3.24
N ALA A 222 8.48 -2.77 2.96
CA ALA A 222 8.77 -3.21 1.60
C ALA A 222 7.53 -3.13 0.69
N THR A 223 6.36 -3.46 1.23
CA THR A 223 5.06 -3.30 0.54
C THR A 223 4.74 -1.83 0.26
N ARG A 224 4.96 -0.94 1.24
CA ARG A 224 4.82 0.51 1.03
C ARG A 224 5.80 1.05 -0.01
N LEU A 225 7.06 0.59 0.01
CA LEU A 225 8.07 0.95 -0.99
C LEU A 225 7.62 0.58 -2.40
N ALA A 226 7.10 -0.63 -2.59
CA ALA A 226 6.57 -1.06 -3.88
C ALA A 226 5.38 -0.19 -4.34
N LEU A 227 4.49 0.23 -3.42
CA LEU A 227 3.32 1.04 -3.75
C LEU A 227 3.66 2.49 -4.16
N THR A 228 4.61 3.13 -3.47
CA THR A 228 4.80 4.59 -3.54
C THR A 228 6.23 5.05 -3.79
N GLY A 229 7.22 4.16 -3.87
CA GLY A 229 8.63 4.57 -3.91
C GLY A 229 9.12 5.12 -5.25
N PHE A 230 8.25 5.15 -6.27
CA PHE A 230 8.57 5.64 -7.61
C PHE A 230 7.87 6.96 -7.92
N SER A 231 8.54 7.81 -8.69
CA SER A 231 7.94 9.03 -9.25
C SER A 231 8.14 9.04 -10.76
N ASN A 232 7.13 9.45 -11.51
CA ASN A 232 7.17 9.55 -12.98
C ASN A 232 7.51 8.24 -13.72
N VAL A 233 7.16 7.09 -13.16
CA VAL A 233 7.32 5.77 -13.82
C VAL A 233 6.01 5.39 -14.50
N SER A 234 6.08 5.08 -15.80
CA SER A 234 4.93 4.67 -16.60
C SER A 234 4.35 3.35 -16.09
N LEU A 235 3.03 3.16 -16.20
CA LEU A 235 2.35 1.94 -15.70
C LEU A 235 3.02 0.62 -16.19
N PRO A 236 3.41 0.46 -17.48
CA PRO A 236 4.14 -0.72 -17.95
C PRO A 236 5.48 -1.00 -17.25
N ASP A 237 6.16 0.06 -16.80
CA ASP A 237 7.52 -0.03 -16.22
C ASP A 237 7.50 -0.21 -14.70
N GLN A 238 6.36 0.03 -14.04
CA GLN A 238 6.26 0.03 -12.58
C GLN A 238 6.59 -1.33 -11.95
N LEU A 239 6.20 -2.45 -12.58
CA LEU A 239 6.55 -3.77 -12.07
C LEU A 239 8.06 -4.05 -12.13
N ALA A 240 8.71 -3.65 -13.23
CA ALA A 240 10.15 -3.78 -13.38
C ALA A 240 10.90 -2.89 -12.36
N TRP A 241 10.40 -1.68 -12.12
CA TRP A 241 10.91 -0.81 -11.06
C TRP A 241 10.77 -1.48 -9.67
N ALA A 242 9.61 -2.03 -9.35
CA ALA A 242 9.37 -2.69 -8.06
C ALA A 242 10.27 -3.91 -7.88
N GLU A 243 10.46 -4.70 -8.93
CA GLU A 243 11.39 -5.84 -8.94
C GLU A 243 12.83 -5.39 -8.67
N GLN A 244 13.27 -4.32 -9.34
CA GLN A 244 14.60 -3.74 -9.11
C GLN A 244 14.76 -3.33 -7.64
N GLN A 245 13.82 -2.56 -7.07
CA GLN A 245 13.94 -2.10 -5.68
C GLN A 245 13.91 -3.26 -4.67
N LEU A 246 12.97 -4.19 -4.83
CA LEU A 246 12.79 -5.31 -3.90
C LEU A 246 13.96 -6.31 -3.97
N SER A 247 14.68 -6.37 -5.09
CA SER A 247 15.91 -7.16 -5.22
C SER A 247 17.09 -6.60 -4.40
N GLN A 248 17.03 -5.34 -3.98
CA GLN A 248 18.11 -4.65 -3.25
C GLN A 248 17.93 -4.62 -1.74
N ILE A 249 16.77 -5.06 -1.22
CA ILE A 249 16.46 -5.00 0.21
C ILE A 249 16.23 -6.39 0.79
N ALA A 250 16.75 -6.65 1.99
CA ALA A 250 16.43 -7.86 2.74
C ALA A 250 15.17 -7.65 3.57
N VAL A 251 14.13 -8.50 3.40
CA VAL A 251 12.91 -8.40 4.21
C VAL A 251 13.06 -9.11 5.56
N ALA A 252 12.57 -8.53 6.64
CA ALA A 252 12.74 -9.08 7.99
C ALA A 252 11.96 -10.39 8.21
N THR A 253 10.79 -10.50 7.61
CA THR A 253 9.87 -11.64 7.75
C THR A 253 9.46 -12.12 6.37
N GLY A 254 9.39 -13.43 6.17
CA GLY A 254 8.96 -14.00 4.91
C GLY A 254 7.58 -13.49 4.48
N THR A 255 7.39 -13.31 3.17
CA THR A 255 6.13 -12.80 2.63
C THR A 255 5.94 -13.04 1.13
N PHE A 256 4.69 -12.92 0.67
CA PHE A 256 4.41 -12.47 -0.69
C PHE A 256 4.05 -10.99 -0.71
N ILE A 257 4.63 -10.23 -1.63
CA ILE A 257 4.18 -8.88 -1.97
C ILE A 257 3.42 -8.98 -3.29
N ASN A 258 2.10 -8.83 -3.24
CA ASN A 258 1.28 -8.74 -4.43
C ASN A 258 1.38 -7.33 -4.99
N PHE A 259 1.74 -7.21 -6.26
CA PHE A 259 1.80 -5.96 -7.01
C PHE A 259 0.81 -6.04 -8.17
N TYR A 260 -0.47 -5.75 -7.90
CA TYR A 260 -1.54 -5.88 -8.89
C TYR A 260 -1.73 -4.56 -9.62
N ALA A 261 -0.75 -4.22 -10.46
CA ALA A 261 -0.88 -3.13 -11.41
C ALA A 261 -1.92 -3.48 -12.51
N PRO A 262 -2.76 -2.54 -12.94
CA PRO A 262 -3.80 -2.79 -13.94
C PRO A 262 -3.29 -3.28 -15.29
N GLU A 263 -4.24 -3.72 -16.12
CA GLU A 263 -4.06 -3.91 -17.57
C GLU A 263 -2.94 -4.90 -17.95
N GLY A 264 -2.66 -5.89 -17.09
CA GLY A 264 -1.68 -6.95 -17.37
C GLY A 264 -0.28 -6.73 -16.83
N TYR A 265 -0.05 -5.61 -16.14
CA TYR A 265 1.27 -5.29 -15.56
C TYR A 265 1.45 -5.83 -14.13
N ALA A 266 0.59 -6.75 -13.70
CA ALA A 266 0.62 -7.32 -12.36
C ALA A 266 1.75 -8.35 -12.15
N GLY A 267 2.19 -8.49 -10.90
CA GLY A 267 3.13 -9.52 -10.48
C GLY A 267 3.05 -9.83 -8.99
N VAL A 268 3.71 -10.91 -8.57
CA VAL A 268 3.80 -11.33 -7.16
C VAL A 268 5.24 -11.67 -6.83
N PHE A 269 5.78 -11.02 -5.80
CA PHE A 269 7.14 -11.25 -5.32
C PHE A 269 7.12 -12.26 -4.17
N THR A 270 7.94 -13.29 -4.24
CA THR A 270 8.26 -14.15 -3.10
C THR A 270 9.49 -13.61 -2.39
N CYS A 271 9.35 -13.23 -1.13
CA CYS A 271 10.41 -12.63 -0.33
C CYS A 271 10.74 -13.53 0.86
N PRO A 272 11.85 -14.29 0.84
CA PRO A 272 12.26 -15.11 1.96
C PRO A 272 12.76 -14.26 3.14
N PRO A 273 12.65 -14.75 4.38
CA PRO A 273 13.12 -14.02 5.56
C PRO A 273 14.63 -13.78 5.51
N GLY A 274 15.04 -12.54 5.77
CA GLY A 274 16.43 -12.08 5.82
C GLY A 274 17.09 -11.95 4.45
N LYS A 275 16.32 -12.06 3.36
CA LYS A 275 16.83 -12.07 1.98
C LYS A 275 16.05 -11.11 1.08
N ALA A 276 16.64 -10.83 -0.07
CA ALA A 276 15.97 -10.11 -1.15
C ALA A 276 14.79 -10.90 -1.71
N CYS A 277 13.81 -10.18 -2.25
CA CYS A 277 12.72 -10.79 -2.99
C CYS A 277 13.23 -11.40 -4.31
N GLY A 278 12.63 -12.51 -4.71
CA GLY A 278 12.85 -13.10 -6.05
C GLY A 278 12.17 -12.27 -7.14
N ALA A 279 12.41 -12.67 -8.40
CA ALA A 279 11.73 -12.10 -9.56
C ALA A 279 10.20 -12.21 -9.44
N ALA A 280 9.47 -11.26 -10.03
CA ALA A 280 8.02 -11.27 -9.98
C ALA A 280 7.46 -12.48 -10.74
N ARG A 281 6.62 -13.26 -10.08
CA ARG A 281 5.73 -14.20 -10.76
C ARG A 281 4.68 -13.40 -11.53
N ARG A 282 4.52 -13.70 -12.82
CA ARG A 282 3.63 -12.98 -13.74
C ARG A 282 2.41 -13.83 -14.13
N PRO A 283 1.33 -13.20 -14.61
CA PRO A 283 0.22 -13.89 -15.28
C PRO A 283 0.75 -14.67 -16.49
N GLN A 284 0.23 -15.89 -16.71
CA GLN A 284 0.75 -16.79 -17.75
C GLN A 284 -0.30 -17.05 -18.84
N PRO A 285 0.06 -16.99 -20.15
CA PRO A 285 -0.91 -17.21 -21.22
C PRO A 285 -1.62 -18.57 -21.20
N ASP A 286 -0.97 -19.60 -20.67
CA ASP A 286 -1.52 -20.95 -20.52
C ASP A 286 -2.38 -21.13 -19.26
N TYR A 287 -2.39 -20.16 -18.35
CA TYR A 287 -3.25 -20.16 -17.16
C TYR A 287 -4.15 -18.91 -17.11
N LEU A 288 -5.46 -19.12 -17.27
CA LEU A 288 -6.46 -18.05 -17.35
C LEU A 288 -6.12 -16.99 -18.40
N PHE A 289 -5.46 -17.40 -19.49
CA PHE A 289 -5.10 -16.57 -20.64
C PHE A 289 -4.14 -15.41 -20.34
N GLY A 290 -3.47 -15.43 -19.18
CA GLY A 290 -2.65 -14.31 -18.72
C GLY A 290 -3.47 -13.07 -18.39
N GLU A 291 -4.78 -13.22 -18.17
CA GLU A 291 -5.72 -12.12 -17.94
C GLU A 291 -6.30 -12.08 -16.53
N ALA A 292 -5.81 -12.97 -15.65
CA ALA A 292 -6.07 -12.95 -14.23
C ALA A 292 -4.83 -13.38 -13.45
N ILE A 293 -4.72 -12.88 -12.22
CA ILE A 293 -3.71 -13.31 -11.25
C ILE A 293 -4.38 -13.48 -9.89
N MET A 294 -3.93 -14.48 -9.14
CA MET A 294 -4.42 -14.74 -7.79
C MET A 294 -3.30 -15.18 -6.86
N THR A 295 -3.50 -14.91 -5.58
CA THR A 295 -2.57 -15.25 -4.51
C THR A 295 -3.33 -15.64 -3.25
N THR A 296 -2.87 -16.69 -2.57
CA THR A 296 -3.27 -17.07 -1.20
C THR A 296 -2.03 -17.00 -0.29
N ASN A 297 -1.91 -17.84 0.74
CA ASN A 297 -0.66 -17.99 1.50
C ASN A 297 0.20 -19.17 0.99
N SER A 298 -0.19 -19.79 -0.11
CA SER A 298 0.54 -20.90 -0.72
C SER A 298 1.29 -20.45 -1.97
N GLN A 299 2.50 -20.97 -2.14
CA GLN A 299 3.29 -20.76 -3.36
C GLN A 299 2.59 -21.42 -4.56
N THR A 300 2.72 -20.78 -5.71
CA THR A 300 2.44 -21.34 -7.05
C THR A 300 3.49 -20.80 -8.03
N ASP A 301 3.68 -21.46 -9.15
CA ASP A 301 4.48 -20.99 -10.29
C ASP A 301 3.70 -20.02 -11.21
N GLY A 302 2.38 -19.94 -11.03
CA GLY A 302 1.50 -19.10 -11.84
C GLY A 302 0.88 -19.82 -13.03
N HIS A 303 1.19 -21.10 -13.23
CA HIS A 303 0.55 -21.97 -14.21
C HIS A 303 -0.62 -22.78 -13.61
N SER A 304 -0.84 -22.66 -12.31
CA SER A 304 -1.91 -23.35 -11.58
C SER A 304 -2.39 -22.57 -10.36
N VAL A 305 -3.58 -22.91 -9.87
CA VAL A 305 -4.17 -22.31 -8.68
C VAL A 305 -3.32 -22.59 -7.43
N ALA A 306 -3.04 -21.55 -6.64
CA ALA A 306 -2.41 -21.72 -5.34
C ALA A 306 -3.32 -22.47 -4.36
N GLY A 307 -2.74 -23.22 -3.41
CA GLY A 307 -3.49 -23.88 -2.33
C GLY A 307 -4.49 -22.95 -1.65
N GLY A 308 -5.73 -23.42 -1.47
CA GLY A 308 -6.83 -22.62 -0.90
C GLY A 308 -7.46 -21.60 -1.87
N GLY A 309 -7.04 -21.56 -3.13
CA GLY A 309 -7.53 -20.64 -4.16
C GLY A 309 -8.57 -21.22 -5.12
N THR A 310 -8.96 -22.49 -4.98
CA THR A 310 -9.81 -23.22 -5.96
C THR A 310 -11.13 -22.51 -6.27
N PHE A 311 -11.72 -21.80 -5.31
CA PHE A 311 -12.96 -21.04 -5.54
C PHE A 311 -12.76 -19.84 -6.49
N MET A 312 -11.61 -19.15 -6.41
CA MET A 312 -11.25 -18.07 -7.35
C MET A 312 -10.96 -18.64 -8.74
N ASP A 313 -10.26 -19.77 -8.81
CA ASP A 313 -9.98 -20.48 -10.06
C ASP A 313 -11.27 -20.94 -10.75
N THR A 314 -12.19 -21.55 -10.00
CA THR A 314 -13.52 -21.94 -10.50
C THR A 314 -14.29 -20.73 -11.02
N TYR A 315 -14.25 -19.61 -10.29
CA TYR A 315 -14.91 -18.36 -10.69
C TYR A 315 -14.41 -17.83 -12.04
N TYR A 316 -13.10 -17.90 -12.31
CA TYR A 316 -12.55 -17.48 -13.61
C TYR A 316 -12.77 -18.53 -14.72
N GLN A 317 -12.72 -19.82 -14.40
CA GLN A 317 -12.99 -20.90 -15.36
C GLN A 317 -14.43 -20.89 -15.92
N GLN A 318 -15.39 -20.35 -15.17
CA GLN A 318 -16.74 -20.09 -15.70
C GLN A 318 -16.74 -19.15 -16.91
N GLY A 319 -15.65 -18.40 -17.12
CA GLY A 319 -15.50 -17.46 -18.22
C GLY A 319 -16.39 -16.23 -18.05
N GLY A 320 -16.46 -15.45 -19.12
CA GLY A 320 -17.24 -14.23 -19.19
C GLY A 320 -16.69 -13.08 -18.34
N PRO A 321 -17.22 -11.87 -18.57
CA PRO A 321 -16.83 -10.70 -17.84
C PRO A 321 -17.34 -10.72 -16.40
N LYS A 322 -16.56 -10.11 -15.52
CA LYS A 322 -16.77 -9.95 -14.11
C LYS A 322 -17.11 -8.49 -13.81
N ASP A 323 -17.67 -8.25 -12.64
CA ASP A 323 -18.00 -6.92 -12.14
C ASP A 323 -17.52 -6.74 -10.69
N LEU A 324 -17.56 -5.50 -10.21
CA LEU A 324 -17.08 -5.16 -8.87
C LEU A 324 -17.84 -5.91 -7.77
N GLN A 325 -19.15 -6.13 -7.97
CA GLN A 325 -19.99 -6.82 -6.99
C GLN A 325 -19.64 -8.31 -6.88
N SER A 326 -19.50 -9.01 -8.01
CA SER A 326 -19.10 -10.41 -8.00
C SER A 326 -17.67 -10.62 -7.48
N HIS A 327 -16.75 -9.69 -7.75
CA HIS A 327 -15.41 -9.67 -7.15
C HIS A 327 -15.48 -9.52 -5.62
N TYR A 328 -16.30 -8.59 -5.14
CA TYR A 328 -16.51 -8.34 -3.71
C TYR A 328 -17.11 -9.56 -3.00
N ASP A 329 -18.17 -10.14 -3.55
CA ASP A 329 -18.90 -11.26 -2.94
C ASP A 329 -18.10 -12.57 -2.96
N LEU A 330 -17.30 -12.81 -4.02
CA LEU A 330 -16.48 -14.02 -4.17
C LEU A 330 -15.58 -14.25 -2.96
N MET A 331 -15.06 -13.17 -2.39
CA MET A 331 -14.07 -13.24 -1.32
C MET A 331 -14.72 -13.49 0.03
N GLY A 332 -16.01 -13.23 0.23
CA GLY A 332 -16.68 -13.37 1.51
C GLY A 332 -16.20 -12.39 2.60
N HIS A 333 -16.95 -12.32 3.71
CA HIS A 333 -16.95 -11.18 4.64
C HIS A 333 -16.40 -11.51 6.04
N ASN A 334 -15.48 -12.47 6.15
CA ASN A 334 -14.96 -12.94 7.45
C ASN A 334 -13.51 -12.49 7.77
N GLY A 335 -12.90 -11.71 6.87
CA GLY A 335 -11.58 -11.13 7.09
C GLY A 335 -11.59 -10.02 8.15
N LEU A 336 -10.41 -9.44 8.42
CA LEU A 336 -10.30 -8.17 9.12
C LEU A 336 -10.71 -7.02 8.19
N HIS A 337 -10.16 -7.00 6.97
CA HIS A 337 -10.51 -6.04 5.91
C HIS A 337 -10.88 -6.78 4.62
N LEU A 338 -11.79 -6.19 3.85
CA LEU A 338 -12.00 -6.51 2.45
C LEU A 338 -11.96 -5.21 1.65
N LEU A 339 -11.14 -5.15 0.60
CA LEU A 339 -11.07 -4.03 -0.34
C LEU A 339 -11.21 -4.57 -1.76
N SER A 340 -12.13 -3.99 -2.53
CA SER A 340 -12.30 -4.24 -3.97
C SER A 340 -12.23 -2.92 -4.73
N LEU A 341 -11.63 -2.91 -5.91
CA LEU A 341 -11.65 -1.74 -6.78
C LEU A 341 -12.00 -2.08 -8.22
N ALA A 342 -12.63 -1.12 -8.89
CA ALA A 342 -12.87 -1.10 -10.32
C ALA A 342 -12.12 0.07 -10.94
N TYR A 343 -11.00 -0.23 -11.59
CA TYR A 343 -10.13 0.74 -12.24
C TYR A 343 -10.60 1.04 -13.67
N ARG A 344 -10.68 2.32 -14.02
CA ARG A 344 -11.07 2.83 -15.36
C ARG A 344 -9.95 3.64 -16.01
N GLY A 345 -9.11 4.29 -15.22
CA GLY A 345 -7.97 5.06 -15.68
C GLY A 345 -7.20 5.68 -14.52
N ARG A 346 -6.05 6.30 -14.80
CA ARG A 346 -5.24 6.98 -13.77
C ARG A 346 -6.11 8.04 -13.07
N GLY A 347 -6.23 7.93 -11.75
CA GLY A 347 -7.07 8.80 -10.93
C GLY A 347 -8.59 8.60 -11.13
N ASP A 348 -9.02 7.51 -11.77
CA ASP A 348 -10.42 7.18 -12.01
C ASP A 348 -10.68 5.70 -11.65
N MET A 349 -11.18 5.49 -10.44
CA MET A 349 -11.56 4.17 -9.93
C MET A 349 -12.60 4.28 -8.81
N THR A 350 -13.44 3.26 -8.71
CA THR A 350 -14.32 3.05 -7.55
C THR A 350 -13.63 2.12 -6.58
N ILE A 351 -13.65 2.43 -5.29
CA ILE A 351 -13.12 1.58 -4.22
C ILE A 351 -14.26 1.23 -3.27
N TRP A 352 -14.45 -0.07 -3.03
CA TRP A 352 -15.33 -0.59 -1.98
C TRP A 352 -14.50 -1.20 -0.88
N PHE A 353 -14.86 -0.92 0.37
CA PHE A 353 -14.27 -1.62 1.49
C PHE A 353 -15.25 -1.83 2.64
N GLU A 354 -14.91 -2.81 3.47
CA GLU A 354 -15.52 -3.07 4.77
C GLU A 354 -14.44 -3.56 5.74
N GLY A 355 -14.76 -3.57 7.02
CA GLY A 355 -13.95 -4.19 8.03
C GLY A 355 -14.77 -5.00 9.03
N ARG A 356 -14.08 -5.79 9.85
CA ARG A 356 -14.70 -6.58 10.92
C ARG A 356 -15.30 -5.66 11.99
N SER A 357 -16.48 -6.00 12.46
CA SER A 357 -17.09 -5.35 13.63
C SER A 357 -17.45 -6.39 14.69
N ASP A 358 -17.79 -5.94 15.89
CA ASP A 358 -18.29 -6.82 16.96
C ASP A 358 -19.60 -7.55 16.57
N SER A 359 -20.32 -7.03 15.57
CA SER A 359 -21.57 -7.60 15.05
C SER A 359 -21.41 -8.35 13.72
N GLY A 360 -20.18 -8.50 13.22
CA GLY A 360 -19.88 -9.15 11.95
C GLY A 360 -18.93 -8.28 11.11
N VAL A 361 -19.51 -7.44 10.24
CA VAL A 361 -18.77 -6.46 9.44
C VAL A 361 -19.39 -5.07 9.55
N THR A 362 -18.62 -4.04 9.22
CA THR A 362 -19.12 -2.68 9.07
C THR A 362 -19.99 -2.59 7.81
N PRO A 363 -20.83 -1.54 7.66
CA PRO A 363 -21.43 -1.23 6.37
C PRO A 363 -20.36 -1.12 5.28
N LYS A 364 -20.68 -1.60 4.06
CA LYS A 364 -19.84 -1.42 2.89
C LYS A 364 -19.72 0.07 2.57
N VAL A 365 -18.50 0.58 2.58
CA VAL A 365 -18.19 1.94 2.14
C VAL A 365 -17.82 1.88 0.66
N ALA A 366 -18.44 2.74 -0.14
CA ALA A 366 -18.10 2.94 -1.54
C ALA A 366 -17.64 4.38 -1.75
N VAL A 367 -16.46 4.56 -2.33
CA VAL A 367 -15.88 5.87 -2.62
C VAL A 367 -15.32 5.92 -4.04
N GLU A 368 -15.52 7.03 -4.73
CA GLU A 368 -14.78 7.33 -5.96
C GLU A 368 -13.42 7.98 -5.64
N TRP A 369 -12.42 7.71 -6.47
CA TRP A 369 -11.08 8.30 -6.32
C TRP A 369 -11.09 9.83 -6.28
N SER A 370 -12.00 10.45 -7.04
CA SER A 370 -12.19 11.90 -7.09
C SER A 370 -12.77 12.47 -5.79
N GLU A 371 -13.45 11.68 -4.98
CA GLU A 371 -13.89 12.08 -3.63
C GLU A 371 -12.72 12.07 -2.63
N LEU A 372 -11.80 11.11 -2.79
CA LEU A 372 -10.58 11.03 -1.98
C LEU A 372 -9.57 12.13 -2.34
N PHE A 373 -9.51 12.50 -3.61
CA PHE A 373 -8.57 13.48 -4.15
C PHE A 373 -9.29 14.48 -5.06
N PRO A 374 -10.10 15.39 -4.49
CA PRO A 374 -10.82 16.38 -5.28
C PRO A 374 -9.84 17.29 -6.02
N ALA A 375 -10.19 17.63 -7.26
CA ALA A 375 -9.45 18.62 -8.02
C ALA A 375 -9.41 19.95 -7.25
N PRO A 376 -8.33 20.74 -7.35
CA PRO A 376 -8.29 22.08 -6.77
C PRO A 376 -9.50 22.87 -7.27
N SER A 377 -10.39 23.30 -6.37
CA SER A 377 -11.54 24.12 -6.72
C SER A 377 -11.04 25.44 -7.30
N GLN A 378 -11.54 25.85 -8.47
CA GLN A 378 -11.28 27.19 -9.01
C GLN A 378 -11.99 28.33 -8.23
N ASP A 379 -12.65 28.03 -7.11
CA ASP A 379 -13.40 29.02 -6.31
C ASP A 379 -12.58 29.60 -5.16
N GLY A 380 -11.33 29.95 -5.43
CA GLY A 380 -10.42 30.61 -4.49
C GLY A 380 -9.90 31.93 -5.03
N GLY A 381 -10.78 32.94 -5.17
CA GLY A 381 -10.35 34.33 -5.36
C GLY A 381 -11.01 35.09 -6.51
N SER A 382 -12.31 35.37 -6.41
CA SER A 382 -12.91 36.54 -7.07
C SER A 382 -13.43 37.52 -6.01
N ASP A 383 -12.53 37.93 -5.12
CA ASP A 383 -12.71 39.09 -4.24
C ASP A 383 -11.33 39.73 -4.00
N ALA A 384 -10.82 40.39 -5.04
CA ALA A 384 -9.85 41.47 -4.90
C ALA A 384 -10.47 42.68 -5.56
N GLY A 385 -10.61 43.74 -4.76
CA GLY A 385 -11.47 44.87 -5.02
C GLY A 385 -11.13 45.63 -6.30
N ALA A 386 -12.17 46.26 -6.82
CA ALA A 386 -12.04 47.41 -7.69
C ALA A 386 -11.12 48.44 -7.02
N ASP A 387 -10.04 48.80 -7.70
CA ASP A 387 -9.45 50.13 -7.57
C ASP A 387 -8.99 50.62 -8.94
N ALA A 388 -9.47 51.82 -9.26
CA ALA A 388 -9.23 52.54 -10.48
C ALA A 388 -7.79 53.07 -10.54
N GLY A 389 -7.17 52.98 -11.71
CA GLY A 389 -5.90 53.63 -12.03
C GLY A 389 -5.75 53.80 -13.54
N MET A 390 -6.19 54.96 -14.03
CA MET A 390 -5.90 55.47 -15.36
C MET A 390 -4.44 55.92 -15.45
N ASP A 391 -3.77 55.61 -16.57
CA ASP A 391 -2.84 56.44 -17.37
C ASP A 391 -1.95 55.51 -18.21
N ALA A 392 -2.19 55.38 -19.51
CA ALA A 392 -1.75 56.24 -20.61
C ALA A 392 -0.33 55.90 -21.12
N GLY A 393 -0.28 55.38 -22.35
CA GLY A 393 0.93 55.16 -23.13
C GLY A 393 0.64 54.44 -24.46
N ASN A 394 0.20 55.20 -25.47
CA ASN A 394 0.54 54.90 -26.88
C ASN A 394 2.10 54.89 -26.97
N ASP A 395 2.80 54.30 -27.94
CA ASP A 395 2.73 54.39 -29.41
C ASP A 395 3.51 53.16 -29.95
N GLY A 396 3.04 52.43 -30.98
CA GLY A 396 3.40 52.70 -32.38
C GLY A 396 4.52 51.78 -32.90
N GLY A 397 4.25 50.92 -33.89
CA GLY A 397 5.30 50.16 -34.58
C GLY A 397 4.80 49.05 -35.50
N THR A 398 4.83 49.34 -36.79
CA THR A 398 4.36 48.57 -37.95
C THR A 398 5.21 47.34 -38.34
N ASP A 399 4.51 46.31 -38.83
CA ASP A 399 4.71 45.53 -40.06
C ASP A 399 6.07 45.62 -40.81
N THR A 400 6.76 44.48 -40.92
CA THR A 400 7.62 43.97 -42.03
C THR A 400 7.86 42.48 -41.73
N GLY A 401 7.87 41.49 -42.62
CA GLY A 401 8.01 41.44 -44.06
C GLY A 401 8.06 39.94 -44.46
N ALA A 402 7.76 39.67 -45.73
CA ALA A 402 7.52 38.36 -46.31
C ALA A 402 8.80 37.60 -46.77
N ASP A 403 8.55 36.44 -47.38
CA ASP A 403 9.37 35.69 -48.36
C ASP A 403 10.42 34.70 -47.81
N ALA A 404 10.71 33.54 -48.40
CA ALA A 404 10.08 32.65 -49.38
C ALA A 404 10.95 31.36 -49.45
N ALA A 405 10.35 30.28 -49.97
CA ALA A 405 10.89 29.02 -50.52
C ALA A 405 12.41 28.76 -50.63
N SER A 406 12.81 27.49 -50.45
CA SER A 406 13.55 26.76 -51.49
C SER A 406 13.44 25.23 -51.36
N ASP A 407 13.21 24.61 -52.51
CA ASP A 407 13.12 23.19 -52.85
C ASP A 407 14.40 22.35 -52.62
N GLY A 408 14.19 21.03 -52.52
CA GLY A 408 14.73 20.10 -53.52
C GLY A 408 15.80 19.09 -53.10
N GLY A 409 15.52 17.79 -53.26
CA GLY A 409 16.55 16.75 -53.38
C GLY A 409 16.09 15.30 -53.10
N ALA A 410 15.68 14.58 -54.15
CA ALA A 410 15.40 13.13 -54.21
C ALA A 410 16.71 12.30 -54.18
N ASP A 411 16.80 11.22 -53.39
CA ASP A 411 16.66 9.76 -53.72
C ASP A 411 17.96 9.08 -54.26
N PRO A 412 18.06 7.74 -54.42
CA PRO A 412 18.74 6.80 -53.50
C PRO A 412 19.98 6.12 -54.12
N GLY A 413 20.81 5.46 -53.30
CA GLY A 413 21.99 4.71 -53.74
C GLY A 413 22.04 3.28 -53.20
N LEU A 414 21.95 2.32 -54.12
CA LEU A 414 22.11 0.86 -53.98
C LEU A 414 23.56 0.41 -53.67
N ASP A 415 23.68 -0.76 -53.01
CA ASP A 415 24.40 -1.99 -53.42
C ASP A 415 24.82 -2.81 -52.17
N ALA A 416 24.27 -3.99 -51.93
CA ALA A 416 24.59 -5.30 -52.53
C ALA A 416 25.90 -5.93 -51.98
N GLY A 417 25.75 -7.05 -51.28
CA GLY A 417 26.85 -7.90 -50.80
C GLY A 417 26.34 -9.23 -50.22
N THR A 418 26.51 -10.29 -51.00
CA THR A 418 26.01 -11.67 -50.89
C THR A 418 26.86 -12.63 -50.04
N ASP A 419 26.17 -13.67 -49.55
CA ASP A 419 26.50 -15.10 -49.47
C ASP A 419 27.46 -15.75 -48.44
N ALA A 420 26.84 -16.70 -47.73
CA ALA A 420 27.18 -18.13 -47.56
C ALA A 420 28.26 -18.60 -46.55
N GLY A 421 27.82 -19.56 -45.72
CA GLY A 421 28.68 -20.46 -44.94
C GLY A 421 27.86 -21.41 -44.06
N ALA A 422 27.60 -22.62 -44.56
CA ALA A 422 26.86 -23.70 -43.91
C ALA A 422 27.76 -24.64 -43.06
N ASP A 423 27.08 -25.58 -42.39
CA ASP A 423 27.55 -26.87 -41.83
C ASP A 423 28.29 -26.84 -40.48
N ALA A 424 28.22 -27.85 -39.61
CA ALA A 424 27.35 -28.98 -39.28
C ALA A 424 28.01 -29.63 -38.04
N GLY A 425 27.26 -30.25 -37.14
CA GLY A 425 27.89 -31.01 -36.03
C GLY A 425 26.88 -31.59 -35.05
N ALA A 426 26.55 -32.85 -35.25
CA ALA A 426 25.67 -33.66 -34.42
C ALA A 426 26.44 -34.35 -33.25
N ASP A 427 25.71 -34.50 -32.14
CA ASP A 427 25.53 -35.69 -31.28
C ASP A 427 26.73 -36.46 -30.67
N SER A 428 26.73 -36.61 -29.32
CA SER A 428 26.66 -37.92 -28.65
C SER A 428 26.80 -37.83 -27.11
N GLY A 429 25.81 -38.37 -26.37
CA GLY A 429 26.06 -39.49 -25.45
C GLY A 429 26.06 -39.30 -23.91
N ALA A 430 25.14 -40.06 -23.26
CA ALA A 430 25.15 -40.65 -21.91
C ALA A 430 25.04 -39.67 -20.71
N GLY A 431 24.15 -39.85 -19.72
CA GLY A 431 23.58 -41.06 -19.13
C GLY A 431 24.06 -41.12 -17.68
N ASP A 432 23.18 -40.89 -16.71
CA ASP A 432 23.05 -41.71 -15.49
C ASP A 432 22.02 -41.13 -14.51
N SER A 433 21.06 -42.01 -14.22
CA SER A 433 20.02 -41.95 -13.20
C SER A 433 20.61 -42.04 -11.78
N PHE A 434 20.09 -41.23 -10.86
CA PHE A 434 20.22 -41.50 -9.42
C PHE A 434 18.90 -41.19 -8.70
N GLU A 435 18.19 -42.24 -8.30
CA GLU A 435 17.16 -42.21 -7.25
C GLU A 435 17.80 -42.20 -5.86
N PRO A 436 17.11 -41.66 -4.86
CA PRO A 436 17.00 -42.37 -3.58
C PRO A 436 15.54 -42.44 -3.06
N PRO A 437 15.28 -43.32 -2.06
CA PRO A 437 14.04 -44.07 -1.97
C PRO A 437 12.93 -43.39 -1.17
N ALA A 438 11.71 -43.87 -1.44
CA ALA A 438 10.55 -43.75 -0.58
C ALA A 438 10.74 -44.56 0.71
N ASP A 439 10.29 -44.01 1.84
CA ASP A 439 9.89 -44.77 3.03
C ASP A 439 8.93 -43.93 3.91
N GLY A 440 7.81 -44.55 4.31
CA GLY A 440 7.16 -44.29 5.60
C GLY A 440 5.91 -43.41 5.61
N GLY A 441 4.75 -44.01 5.32
CA GLY A 441 3.44 -43.37 5.49
C GLY A 441 2.89 -43.33 6.93
N CYS A 442 1.62 -42.90 7.00
CA CYS A 442 0.61 -42.91 8.09
C CYS A 442 0.14 -41.48 8.39
N GLY A 443 -1.13 -41.10 8.39
CA GLY A 443 -2.40 -41.81 8.21
C GLY A 443 -3.51 -40.77 8.46
N CYS A 444 -4.59 -40.85 7.70
CA CYS A 444 -5.80 -40.06 7.89
C CYS A 444 -6.60 -40.59 9.09
N GLY A 445 -7.09 -39.70 9.95
CA GLY A 445 -8.03 -40.00 11.04
C GLY A 445 -9.09 -38.91 11.15
N THR A 446 -10.35 -39.33 11.06
CA THR A 446 -11.59 -38.53 11.05
C THR A 446 -12.14 -38.28 12.46
N GLY A 447 -12.29 -36.99 12.85
CA GLY A 447 -13.26 -36.37 13.80
C GLY A 447 -13.54 -36.96 15.20
N PRO A 448 -14.45 -36.37 16.00
CA PRO A 448 -14.67 -34.95 16.34
C PRO A 448 -14.46 -34.69 17.87
N GLY A 449 -14.22 -33.45 18.29
CA GLY A 449 -14.20 -33.13 19.73
C GLY A 449 -13.73 -31.72 20.06
N TRP A 450 -14.68 -30.87 20.43
CA TRP A 450 -14.45 -29.59 21.11
C TRP A 450 -13.83 -29.82 22.49
N PHE A 451 -12.79 -29.06 22.86
CA PHE A 451 -12.59 -28.45 24.20
C PHE A 451 -11.34 -27.54 24.21
N GLY A 452 -11.54 -26.27 24.55
CA GLY A 452 -10.74 -25.55 25.56
C GLY A 452 -9.29 -25.15 25.27
N LEU A 453 -9.12 -23.89 24.86
CA LEU A 453 -8.29 -22.89 25.56
C LEU A 453 -6.80 -23.22 25.84
N TRP A 454 -5.90 -22.99 24.87
CA TRP A 454 -4.54 -22.46 25.08
C TRP A 454 -4.05 -21.82 23.77
N LEU A 455 -4.10 -20.48 23.69
CA LEU A 455 -3.48 -19.69 22.62
C LEU A 455 -2.39 -18.81 23.25
N LEU A 456 -1.15 -19.29 23.19
CA LEU A 456 0.05 -18.47 23.20
C LEU A 456 0.89 -18.93 22.00
N PRO A 457 1.13 -18.09 20.97
CA PRO A 457 2.01 -18.48 19.88
C PRO A 457 3.44 -18.60 20.41
N ALA A 458 4.11 -19.70 20.05
CA ALA A 458 5.45 -20.10 20.47
C ALA A 458 6.61 -19.14 20.07
N VAL A 459 6.30 -17.94 19.59
CA VAL A 459 7.26 -16.94 19.10
C VAL A 459 7.89 -16.14 20.25
N LEU A 460 7.28 -16.10 21.44
CA LEU A 460 7.86 -15.42 22.61
C LEU A 460 8.76 -16.32 23.49
N TRP A 461 8.71 -17.65 23.37
CA TRP A 461 9.48 -18.54 24.26
C TRP A 461 10.95 -18.70 23.81
N ARG A 462 11.23 -18.63 22.51
CA ARG A 462 12.59 -18.86 21.98
C ARG A 462 13.60 -17.76 22.34
N TRP A 463 13.14 -16.64 22.88
CA TRP A 463 13.98 -15.51 23.30
C TRP A 463 14.48 -15.60 24.76
N LEU A 464 13.91 -16.49 25.60
CA LEU A 464 14.25 -16.62 27.03
C LEU A 464 15.20 -17.79 27.38
N CYS A 465 15.55 -18.67 26.43
CA CYS A 465 16.38 -19.85 26.72
C CYS A 465 17.82 -19.82 26.17
N CYS A 466 18.25 -18.80 25.40
CA CYS A 466 19.63 -18.67 24.94
C CYS A 466 20.44 -17.67 25.78
N ARG A 467 20.54 -17.91 27.09
CA ARG A 467 21.61 -17.35 27.92
C ARG A 467 21.81 -18.19 29.20
N LYS A 468 22.29 -19.42 29.01
CA LYS A 468 23.07 -20.20 30.00
C LYS A 468 23.72 -21.35 29.25
N GLY A 469 25.05 -21.29 29.16
CA GLY A 469 25.92 -22.12 28.34
C GLY A 469 27.15 -21.31 28.04
#